data_AF-A0A4Q7G5C7-F1
#
_entry.id   AF-A0A4Q7G5C7-F1
#
_cell.length_a   1.000
_cell.length_b   1.000
_cell.length_c   1.000
_cell.angle_alpha   90.00
_cell.angle_beta   90.00
_cell.angle_gamma   90.00
#
_symmetry.space_group_name_H-M   'P 1'
#
loop_
_entity.id
_entity.type
_entity.pdbx_description
1 polymer ?
#
loop_
_entity_poly.entity_id
_entity_poly.type
_entity_poly.pdbx_seq_one_letter_code
_entity_poly.pdbx_strand_id
1 'polypeptide(L)'
;MHTLLLAPSSAQAEFQQRVALIVGNGTTAWLPSLILQTSAADLEEAFLRIAFEVSRVSNADRSDFLQALGAFEDRASEADIASFSMRVMVSRLTAAII
;
A
#
# COMPACT_ATOMS: atom_id res chain seq x y z
N MET A 1 9.82 -48.21 -29.23
CA MET A 1 10.35 -47.07 -28.44
C MET A 1 9.15 -46.30 -27.91
N HIS A 2 9.03 -46.15 -26.59
CA HIS A 2 7.86 -45.51 -25.96
C HIS A 2 8.03 -43.99 -25.99
N THR A 3 7.18 -43.28 -26.72
CA THR A 3 7.12 -41.82 -26.72
C THR A 3 6.31 -41.38 -25.50
N LEU A 4 6.97 -40.81 -24.50
CA LEU A 4 6.31 -40.21 -23.35
C LEU A 4 5.80 -38.81 -23.76
N LEU A 5 4.49 -38.67 -23.90
CA LEU A 5 3.84 -37.38 -24.16
C LEU A 5 3.73 -36.62 -22.84
N LEU A 6 4.60 -35.63 -22.62
CA LEU A 6 4.43 -34.69 -21.51
C LEU A 6 3.21 -33.81 -21.79
N ALA A 7 2.14 -33.98 -21.02
CA ALA A 7 1.02 -33.04 -21.02
C ALA A 7 1.52 -31.69 -20.45
N PRO A 8 1.23 -30.54 -21.11
CA PRO A 8 1.47 -29.25 -20.50
C PRO A 8 0.53 -29.13 -19.30
N SER A 9 1.09 -29.17 -18.10
CA SER A 9 0.35 -28.81 -16.90
C SER A 9 0.07 -27.32 -17.02
N SER A 10 -1.16 -26.99 -17.38
CA SER A 10 -1.68 -25.62 -17.38
C SER A 10 -1.69 -25.14 -15.94
N ALA A 11 -0.55 -24.64 -15.45
CA ALA A 11 -0.54 -23.74 -14.32
C ALA A 11 -1.31 -22.50 -14.78
N GLN A 12 -2.64 -22.51 -14.62
CA GLN A 12 -3.39 -21.28 -14.54
C GLN A 12 -2.73 -20.53 -13.40
N ALA A 13 -1.96 -19.49 -13.74
CA ALA A 13 -1.59 -18.48 -12.77
C ALA A 13 -2.92 -17.91 -12.28
N GLU A 14 -3.42 -18.45 -11.16
CA GLU A 14 -4.54 -17.85 -10.45
C GLU A 14 -4.11 -16.42 -10.18
N PHE A 15 -4.86 -15.48 -10.76
CA PHE A 15 -4.60 -14.06 -10.59
C PHE A 15 -4.81 -13.78 -9.11
N GLN A 16 -3.72 -13.81 -8.34
CA GLN A 16 -3.79 -13.54 -6.91
C GLN A 16 -4.28 -12.11 -6.74
N GLN A 17 -5.45 -11.95 -6.12
CA GLN A 17 -5.99 -10.64 -5.82
C GLN A 17 -5.16 -10.05 -4.67
N ARG A 18 -4.48 -8.94 -4.96
CA ARG A 18 -3.56 -8.29 -4.03
C ARG A 18 -4.06 -6.89 -3.78
N VAL A 19 -4.29 -6.51 -2.53
CA VAL A 19 -4.86 -5.20 -2.19
C VAL A 19 -3.97 -4.48 -1.21
N ALA A 20 -3.78 -3.17 -1.41
CA ALA A 20 -2.98 -2.34 -0.53
C ALA A 20 -3.72 -1.06 -0.15
N LEU A 21 -3.68 -0.70 1.13
CA LEU A 21 -4.10 0.61 1.63
C LEU A 21 -2.88 1.40 2.10
N ILE A 22 -2.68 2.57 1.49
CA ILE A 22 -1.59 3.50 1.81
C ILE A 22 -2.17 4.80 2.36
N VAL A 23 -1.90 5.10 3.62
CA VAL A 23 -2.32 6.34 4.27
C VAL A 23 -1.10 7.20 4.54
N GLY A 24 -1.07 8.41 3.98
CA GLY A 24 0.05 9.34 4.18
C GLY A 24 -0.37 10.80 4.21
N ASN A 25 0.01 11.54 5.25
CA ASN A 25 -0.21 12.99 5.29
C ASN A 25 0.82 13.70 4.39
N GLY A 26 0.32 14.34 3.33
CA GLY A 26 1.12 14.95 2.30
C GLY A 26 1.21 16.45 2.48
N THR A 27 2.29 16.93 3.11
CA THR A 27 2.91 18.23 2.81
C THR A 27 4.33 18.25 3.36
N THR A 28 5.31 17.83 2.56
CA THR A 28 6.72 18.19 2.79
C THR A 28 7.10 19.24 1.76
N ALA A 29 6.51 20.43 1.86
CA ALA A 29 6.98 21.58 1.08
C ALA A 29 8.03 22.41 1.85
N TRP A 30 8.14 22.24 3.18
CA TRP A 30 8.87 23.18 4.05
C TRP A 30 9.78 22.54 5.13
N LEU A 31 9.87 21.21 5.22
CA LEU A 31 10.78 20.55 6.16
C LEU A 31 12.02 20.05 5.41
N PRO A 32 13.25 20.35 5.89
CA PRO A 32 14.45 19.78 5.31
C PRO A 32 14.29 18.27 5.38
N SER A 33 14.35 17.64 4.21
CA SER A 33 14.09 16.23 3.95
C SER A 33 14.75 15.34 4.99
N LEU A 34 14.02 15.02 6.06
CA LEU A 34 14.40 13.99 7.01
C LEU A 34 14.38 12.70 6.21
N ILE A 35 15.58 12.15 6.07
CA ILE A 35 16.00 11.00 5.27
C ILE A 35 15.03 9.83 5.51
N LEU A 36 14.02 9.73 4.66
CA LEU A 36 13.14 8.57 4.51
C LEU A 36 12.62 8.66 3.07
N GLN A 37 13.48 8.18 2.17
CA GLN A 37 13.54 8.40 0.72
C GLN A 37 12.37 7.77 -0.07
N THR A 38 11.30 7.35 0.59
CA THR A 38 10.17 6.69 -0.05
C THR A 38 8.91 7.39 0.39
N SER A 39 8.33 8.18 -0.51
CA SER A 39 7.04 8.84 -0.36
C SER A 39 5.89 7.82 -0.42
N ALA A 40 4.68 8.24 -0.03
CA ALA A 40 3.49 7.39 -0.25
C ALA A 40 3.28 7.09 -1.74
N ALA A 41 3.74 7.97 -2.64
CA ALA A 41 3.70 7.74 -4.08
C ALA A 41 4.69 6.67 -4.53
N ASP A 42 5.90 6.64 -3.96
CA ASP A 42 6.90 5.61 -4.27
C ASP A 42 6.43 4.21 -3.79
N LEU A 43 5.72 4.15 -2.66
CA LEU A 43 5.07 2.91 -2.20
C LEU A 43 3.95 2.50 -3.15
N GLU A 44 3.08 3.43 -3.54
CA GLU A 44 2.01 3.16 -4.51
C GLU A 44 2.56 2.61 -5.82
N GLU A 45 3.60 3.24 -6.38
CA GLU A 45 4.25 2.75 -7.60
C GLU A 45 4.86 1.35 -7.40
N ALA A 46 5.52 1.11 -6.27
CA ALA A 46 6.08 -0.20 -5.96
C ALA A 46 4.99 -1.29 -5.87
N PHE A 47 3.86 -1.01 -5.22
CA PHE A 47 2.73 -1.93 -5.09
C PHE A 47 2.05 -2.20 -6.45
N LEU A 48 1.83 -1.16 -7.26
CA LEU A 48 1.27 -1.31 -8.61
C LEU A 48 2.15 -2.19 -9.50
N ARG A 49 3.49 -2.07 -9.39
CA ARG A 49 4.44 -2.91 -10.15
C ARG A 49 4.36 -4.40 -9.81
N ILE A 50 3.86 -4.76 -8.63
CA ILE A 50 3.68 -6.15 -8.20
C ILE A 50 2.20 -6.58 -8.18
N ALA A 51 1.39 -5.88 -8.99
CA ALA A 51 -0.02 -6.15 -9.26
C ALA A 51 -0.94 -6.02 -8.03
N PHE A 52 -0.62 -5.12 -7.10
CA PHE A 52 -1.58 -4.74 -6.06
C PHE A 52 -2.55 -3.69 -6.59
N GLU A 53 -3.81 -3.85 -6.23
CA GLU A 53 -4.82 -2.80 -6.26
C GLU A 53 -4.59 -1.87 -5.08
N VAL A 54 -4.13 -0.65 -5.34
CA VAL A 54 -3.75 0.31 -4.30
C VAL A 54 -4.86 1.32 -4.09
N SER A 55 -5.25 1.53 -2.82
CA SER A 55 -6.01 2.70 -2.40
C SER A 55 -5.13 3.61 -1.58
N ARG A 56 -4.96 4.83 -2.06
CA ARG A 56 -4.18 5.85 -1.40
C ARG A 56 -5.09 6.91 -0.80
N VAL A 57 -4.86 7.23 0.46
CA VAL A 57 -5.52 8.33 1.15
C VAL A 57 -4.46 9.31 1.65
N SER A 58 -4.62 10.59 1.32
CA SER A 58 -3.69 11.64 1.73
C SER A 58 -4.39 12.72 2.52
N ASN A 59 -3.74 13.21 3.58
CA ASN A 59 -4.30 14.22 4.48
C ASN A 59 -5.67 13.82 5.07
N ALA A 60 -5.84 12.53 5.33
CA ALA A 60 -7.07 11.95 5.86
C ALA A 60 -7.34 12.45 7.27
N ASP A 61 -8.56 12.94 7.53
CA ASP A 61 -9.02 13.04 8.90
C ASP A 61 -9.44 11.65 9.45
N ARG A 62 -9.89 11.60 10.71
CA ARG A 62 -10.28 10.33 11.34
C ARG A 62 -11.43 9.65 10.58
N SER A 63 -12.38 10.41 10.06
CA SER A 63 -13.52 9.88 9.32
C SER A 63 -13.08 9.31 7.97
N ASP A 64 -12.23 10.05 7.24
CA ASP A 64 -11.65 9.59 5.98
C ASP A 64 -10.84 8.30 6.16
N PHE A 65 -10.04 8.24 7.23
CA PHE A 65 -9.26 7.06 7.57
C PHE A 65 -10.14 5.85 7.85
N LEU A 66 -11.18 6.00 8.68
CA LEU A 66 -12.08 4.90 9.03
C LEU A 66 -12.89 4.43 7.83
N GLN A 67 -13.32 5.35 6.96
CA GLN A 67 -14.00 4.99 5.72
C GLN A 67 -13.09 4.20 4.79
N ALA A 68 -11.85 4.65 4.61
CA ALA A 68 -10.88 3.95 3.77
C ALA A 68 -10.45 2.60 4.35
N LEU A 69 -10.36 2.51 5.67
CA LEU A 69 -10.08 1.25 6.36
C LEU A 69 -11.22 0.25 6.15
N GLY A 70 -12.48 0.66 6.33
CA GLY A 70 -13.63 -0.22 6.06
C GLY A 70 -13.66 -0.72 4.61
N ALA A 71 -13.49 0.18 3.64
CA ALA A 71 -13.43 -0.21 2.22
C ALA A 71 -12.21 -1.06 1.86
N PHE A 72 -11.13 -0.99 2.65
CA PHE A 72 -9.98 -1.89 2.52
C PHE A 72 -10.27 -3.24 3.15
N GLU A 73 -10.89 -3.30 4.33
CA GLU A 73 -11.27 -4.54 5.01
C GLU A 73 -12.21 -5.39 4.13
N ASP A 74 -13.21 -4.76 3.51
CA ASP A 74 -14.12 -5.44 2.57
C ASP A 74 -13.34 -6.14 1.45
N ARG A 75 -12.40 -5.43 0.81
CA ARG A 75 -11.57 -5.98 -0.27
C ARG A 75 -10.51 -6.97 0.22
N ALA A 76 -9.96 -6.75 1.40
CA ALA A 76 -8.99 -7.64 2.00
C ALA A 76 -9.60 -8.99 2.36
N SER A 77 -10.92 -9.05 2.61
CA SER A 77 -11.63 -10.31 2.89
C SER A 77 -11.70 -11.24 1.69
N GLU A 78 -11.63 -10.70 0.48
CA GLU A 78 -11.65 -11.44 -0.79
C GLU A 78 -10.25 -11.62 -1.39
N ALA A 79 -9.25 -10.92 -0.87
CA ALA A 79 -7.90 -10.89 -1.41
C ALA A 79 -7.03 -12.06 -0.90
N ASP A 80 -6.17 -12.58 -1.78
CA ASP A 80 -5.12 -13.53 -1.41
C ASP A 80 -4.03 -12.86 -0.57
N ILE A 81 -3.75 -11.58 -0.83
CA ILE A 81 -2.73 -10.80 -0.13
C ILE A 81 -3.26 -9.40 0.17
N ALA A 82 -3.25 -9.03 1.44
CA ALA A 82 -3.61 -7.70 1.91
C ALA A 82 -2.40 -7.03 2.59
N SER A 83 -2.14 -5.76 2.25
CA SER A 83 -1.07 -4.96 2.86
C SER A 83 -1.60 -3.60 3.31
N PHE A 84 -1.29 -3.22 4.55
CA PHE A 84 -1.64 -1.92 5.10
C PHE A 84 -0.37 -1.15 5.47
N SER A 85 -0.27 0.10 5.01
CA SER A 85 0.83 0.98 5.35
C SER A 85 0.33 2.36 5.75
N MET A 86 0.70 2.80 6.95
CA MET A 86 0.36 4.12 7.48
C MET A 86 1.63 4.90 7.80
N ARG A 87 1.71 6.14 7.30
CA ARG A 87 2.76 7.10 7.68
C ARG A 87 2.14 8.26 8.44
N VAL A 88 2.37 8.25 9.75
CA VAL A 88 2.00 9.34 10.66
C VAL A 88 3.21 10.23 10.87
N MET A 89 3.10 11.52 10.58
CA MET A 89 4.14 12.48 10.88
C MET A 89 4.00 12.89 12.36
N VAL A 90 4.99 12.56 13.19
CA VAL A 90 5.11 13.18 14.52
C VAL A 90 5.55 14.62 14.30
N SER A 91 4.60 15.55 14.39
CA SER A 91 4.93 16.98 14.49
C SER A 91 5.79 17.13 15.73
N ARG A 92 7.07 17.44 15.55
CA ARG A 92 7.92 17.82 16.67
C ARG A 92 7.40 19.16 17.16
N LEU A 93 6.54 19.11 18.16
CA LEU A 93 6.24 20.22 19.04
C LEU A 93 7.53 20.49 19.81
N THR A 94 8.45 21.22 19.18
CA THR A 94 9.61 21.77 19.89
C THR A 94 9.01 22.84 20.80
N ALA A 95 8.73 22.44 22.04
CA ALA A 95 8.43 23.35 23.11
C ALA A 95 9.52 24.43 23.12
N ALA A 96 9.10 25.67 22.87
CA ALA A 96 9.90 26.84 23.15
C ALA A 96 10.17 26.89 24.66
N ILE A 97 11.37 26.47 25.05
CA ILE A 97 11.99 26.82 26.34
C ILE A 97 13.47 26.96 26.05
N ILE A 98 13.93 28.16 25.69
CA ILE A 98 14.95 28.98 26.38
C ILE A 98 14.71 30.44 25.99
#